data_AF-A0A6B3GZ20-F1
#
_entry.id   AF-A0A6B3GZ20-F1
#
_cell.length_a   1.000
_cell.length_b   1.000
_cell.length_c   1.000
_cell.angle_alpha   90.00
_cell.angle_beta   90.00
_cell.angle_gamma   90.00
#
_symmetry.space_group_name_H-M   'P 1'
#
loop_
_entity.id
_entity.type
_entity.pdbx_description
1 polymer ?
#
loop_
_entity_poly.entity_id
_entity_poly.type
_entity_poly.pdbx_seq_one_letter_code
_entity_poly.pdbx_strand_id
1 'polypeptide(L)'
;MADHDDTDIEVDDTVEDEPNAVDAEVDDLVEDAPKPKPPAKRDGPASAEDDEYVPPSREEWERVRRTLAKRKEEKLAVQRDLNSLRDKYREQETETEKAVREAEERAEARYKPIAVKKAVRASLIQAGAIASVEGDKEKTEARLTRLMKFVDIGELSIDDDGEVLGVEEQIDALRADYPELFDTAPKKRAVRPSIAPKPPADEKPKSAAERHAAKVLGNA
;
A
#
# COMPACT_ATOMS: atom_id res chain seq x y z
N MET A 1 -22.91 -59.75 25.72
CA MET A 1 -21.61 -59.64 26.41
C MET A 1 -20.64 -59.16 25.36
N ALA A 2 -20.06 -58.00 25.62
CA ALA A 2 -19.16 -57.27 24.75
C ALA A 2 -17.87 -58.05 24.51
N ASP A 3 -17.20 -57.78 23.40
CA ASP A 3 -15.76 -57.51 23.30
C ASP A 3 -15.46 -57.28 21.81
N HIS A 4 -15.41 -56.01 21.41
CA HIS A 4 -14.80 -55.59 20.14
C HIS A 4 -13.53 -54.84 20.52
N ASP A 5 -12.39 -55.44 20.13
CA ASP A 5 -11.04 -54.93 20.30
C ASP A 5 -10.89 -53.49 19.79
N ASP A 6 -10.45 -52.62 20.69
CA ASP A 6 -9.83 -51.33 20.42
C ASP A 6 -8.52 -51.56 19.66
N THR A 7 -8.53 -51.38 18.34
CA THR A 7 -7.29 -51.14 17.59
C THR A 7 -6.87 -49.69 17.78
N ASP A 8 -6.00 -49.51 18.77
CA ASP A 8 -5.23 -48.30 19.05
C ASP A 8 -4.26 -48.05 17.87
N ILE A 9 -4.63 -47.15 16.96
CA ILE A 9 -3.75 -46.65 15.91
C ILE A 9 -3.03 -45.42 16.49
N GLU A 10 -1.83 -45.65 17.00
CA GLU A 10 -0.86 -44.60 17.26
C GLU A 10 -0.38 -44.06 15.90
N VAL A 11 -0.93 -42.92 15.47
CA VAL A 11 -0.38 -42.15 14.36
C VAL A 11 0.83 -41.39 14.89
N ASP A 12 2.01 -41.99 14.69
CA ASP A 12 3.32 -41.37 14.87
C ASP A 12 3.46 -40.18 13.90
N ASP A 13 3.27 -38.97 14.43
CA ASP A 13 3.37 -37.70 13.72
C ASP A 13 4.84 -37.24 13.67
N THR A 14 5.67 -38.04 12.99
CA THR A 14 7.07 -37.72 12.70
C THR A 14 7.27 -37.66 11.18
N VAL A 15 6.74 -36.62 10.55
CA VAL A 15 7.15 -36.23 9.19
C VAL A 15 8.38 -35.34 9.30
N GLU A 16 9.55 -35.98 9.38
CA GLU A 16 10.83 -35.33 9.03
C GLU A 16 10.82 -35.08 7.52
N ASP A 17 10.33 -33.91 7.09
CA ASP A 17 10.44 -33.47 5.70
C ASP A 17 11.82 -32.82 5.51
N GLU A 18 12.75 -33.63 4.99
CA GLU A 18 14.05 -33.17 4.51
C GLU A 18 13.88 -32.13 3.38
N PRO A 19 14.66 -31.04 3.35
CA PRO A 19 14.63 -30.12 2.22
C PRO A 19 15.24 -30.79 0.99
N ASN A 20 14.39 -31.32 0.11
CA ASN A 20 14.81 -31.83 -1.18
C ASN A 20 15.22 -30.65 -2.07
N ALA A 21 16.52 -30.36 -2.07
CA ALA A 21 17.17 -29.44 -2.99
C ALA A 21 17.13 -30.03 -4.41
N VAL A 22 16.05 -29.77 -5.14
CA VAL A 22 16.03 -29.90 -6.59
C VAL A 22 16.74 -28.70 -7.20
N ASP A 23 18.04 -28.92 -7.36
CA ASP A 23 18.91 -28.25 -8.33
C ASP A 23 18.32 -28.47 -9.73
N ALA A 24 17.66 -27.44 -10.25
CA ALA A 24 17.22 -27.36 -11.63
C ALA A 24 18.03 -26.27 -12.33
N GLU A 25 19.23 -26.63 -12.76
CA GLU A 25 19.89 -25.98 -13.90
C GLU A 25 18.94 -26.08 -15.10
N VAL A 26 18.25 -24.98 -15.41
CA VAL A 26 17.62 -24.81 -16.72
C VAL A 26 18.56 -23.96 -17.55
N ASP A 27 19.18 -24.67 -18.46
CA ASP A 27 20.08 -24.30 -19.53
C ASP A 27 19.57 -23.12 -20.37
N ASP A 28 20.54 -22.36 -20.86
CA ASP A 28 20.46 -21.29 -21.83
C ASP A 28 19.68 -21.73 -23.07
N LEU A 29 18.71 -20.92 -23.52
CA LEU A 29 18.53 -20.46 -24.91
C LEU A 29 17.13 -19.82 -25.04
N VAL A 30 17.07 -18.50 -24.95
CA VAL A 30 16.04 -17.75 -25.68
C VAL A 30 16.75 -16.70 -26.52
N GLU A 31 16.69 -16.95 -27.82
CA GLU A 31 17.31 -16.22 -28.90
C GLU A 31 17.03 -14.71 -28.83
N ASP A 32 18.10 -13.93 -29.01
CA ASP A 32 18.12 -12.47 -29.11
C ASP A 32 17.34 -12.02 -30.36
N ALA A 33 16.02 -11.85 -30.20
CA ALA A 33 15.17 -11.24 -31.20
C ALA A 33 15.51 -9.73 -31.30
N PRO A 34 15.81 -9.20 -32.49
CA PRO A 34 16.24 -7.82 -32.64
C PRO A 34 15.15 -6.84 -32.16
N LYS A 35 15.49 -6.04 -31.15
CA LYS A 35 14.65 -4.95 -30.62
C LYS A 35 14.09 -4.11 -31.78
N PRO A 36 12.76 -3.96 -31.91
CA PRO A 36 12.19 -3.07 -32.92
C PRO A 36 12.67 -1.64 -32.67
N LYS A 37 13.18 -1.02 -33.75
CA LYS A 37 13.58 0.39 -33.81
C LYS A 37 12.43 1.27 -33.28
N PRO A 38 12.67 2.22 -32.37
CA PRO A 38 11.62 3.15 -31.95
C PRO A 38 11.10 3.90 -33.19
N PRO A 39 9.77 4.02 -33.37
CA PRO A 39 9.23 4.78 -34.49
C PRO A 39 9.77 6.20 -34.44
N ALA A 40 10.20 6.69 -35.61
CA ALA A 40 10.68 8.04 -35.80
C ALA A 40 9.70 9.04 -35.16
N LYS A 41 10.28 10.03 -34.44
CA LYS A 41 9.58 11.23 -33.97
C LYS A 41 8.67 11.73 -35.11
N ARG A 42 7.37 11.52 -34.94
CA ARG A 42 6.36 12.18 -35.74
C ARG A 42 6.40 13.63 -35.26
N ASP A 43 6.71 14.53 -36.19
CA ASP A 43 6.58 15.96 -35.98
C ASP A 43 5.21 16.24 -35.36
N GLY A 44 5.24 16.75 -34.13
CA GLY A 44 4.04 17.02 -33.36
C GLY A 44 3.19 18.07 -34.06
N PRO A 45 1.85 17.97 -34.00
CA PRO A 45 1.06 19.18 -34.11
C PRO A 45 1.43 20.07 -32.93
N ALA A 46 1.63 21.34 -33.28
CA ALA A 46 1.98 22.41 -32.38
C ALA A 46 0.99 22.55 -31.22
N SER A 47 1.54 22.99 -30.07
CA SER A 47 0.86 23.79 -29.05
C SER A 47 -0.56 23.35 -28.66
N ALA A 48 -0.66 22.59 -27.57
CA ALA A 48 -1.86 22.58 -26.73
C ALA A 48 -2.04 23.99 -26.16
N GLU A 49 -2.63 24.88 -26.96
CA GLU A 49 -3.41 26.00 -26.43
C GLU A 49 -4.52 25.41 -25.55
N ASP A 50 -4.81 26.08 -24.44
CA ASP A 50 -5.77 25.66 -23.43
C ASP A 50 -7.08 25.14 -24.07
N ASP A 51 -7.24 23.81 -24.15
CA ASP A 51 -8.52 23.18 -24.46
C ASP A 51 -9.46 23.50 -23.29
N GLU A 52 -10.10 24.66 -23.39
CA GLU A 52 -11.07 25.19 -22.45
C GLU A 52 -12.13 24.12 -22.24
N TYR A 53 -12.14 23.54 -21.03
CA TYR A 53 -13.05 22.45 -20.67
C TYR A 53 -14.50 22.90 -20.90
N VAL A 54 -15.13 22.36 -21.94
CA VAL A 54 -16.55 22.55 -22.19
C VAL A 54 -17.30 21.50 -21.35
N PRO A 55 -18.05 21.90 -20.31
CA PRO A 55 -18.80 20.95 -19.52
C PRO A 55 -19.84 20.24 -20.43
N PRO A 56 -20.08 18.93 -20.24
CA PRO A 56 -21.10 18.20 -20.98
C PRO A 56 -22.43 18.93 -20.91
N SER A 57 -23.20 18.88 -22.00
CA SER A 57 -24.54 19.45 -21.97
C SER A 57 -25.38 18.79 -20.87
N ARG A 58 -26.34 19.53 -20.30
CA ARG A 58 -27.17 19.04 -19.19
C ARG A 58 -27.84 17.70 -19.52
N GLU A 59 -28.29 17.52 -20.77
CA GLU A 59 -28.89 16.26 -21.22
C GLU A 59 -27.90 15.10 -21.28
N GLU A 60 -26.67 15.33 -21.75
CA GLU A 60 -25.62 14.30 -21.76
C GLU A 60 -25.25 13.91 -20.33
N TRP A 61 -25.18 14.88 -19.42
CA TRP A 61 -24.92 14.61 -18.01
C TRP A 61 -26.04 13.79 -17.36
N GLU A 62 -27.30 14.11 -17.65
CA GLU A 62 -28.46 13.33 -17.17
C GLU A 62 -28.47 11.91 -17.76
N ARG A 63 -28.10 11.72 -19.04
CA ARG A 63 -27.94 10.40 -19.66
C ARG A 63 -26.85 9.59 -18.95
N VAL A 64 -25.67 10.17 -18.74
CA VAL A 64 -24.54 9.50 -18.05
C VAL A 64 -24.93 9.13 -16.62
N ARG A 65 -25.58 10.04 -15.88
CA ARG A 65 -26.04 9.77 -14.52
C ARG A 65 -27.05 8.61 -14.48
N ARG A 66 -27.96 8.56 -15.45
CA ARG A 66 -28.95 7.47 -15.58
C ARG A 66 -28.28 6.14 -15.91
N THR A 67 -27.27 6.13 -16.79
CA THR A 67 -26.53 4.90 -17.11
C THR A 67 -25.71 4.41 -15.91
N LEU A 68 -25.09 5.32 -15.16
CA LEU A 68 -24.37 4.98 -13.95
C LEU A 68 -25.31 4.45 -12.86
N ALA A 69 -26.48 5.06 -12.69
CA ALA A 69 -27.48 4.58 -11.74
C ALA A 69 -27.94 3.15 -12.07
N LYS A 70 -28.22 2.87 -13.35
CA LYS A 70 -28.58 1.52 -13.82
C LYS A 70 -27.46 0.51 -13.56
N ARG A 71 -26.22 0.83 -13.92
CA ARG A 71 -25.07 -0.06 -13.67
C ARG A 71 -24.85 -0.32 -12.18
N LYS A 72 -25.07 0.68 -11.33
CA LYS A 72 -24.99 0.50 -9.86
C LYS A 72 -26.09 -0.42 -9.35
N GLU A 73 -27.31 -0.28 -9.86
CA GLU A 73 -28.43 -1.16 -9.52
C GLU A 73 -28.19 -2.60 -10.00
N GLU A 74 -27.70 -2.78 -11.23
CA GLU A 74 -27.30 -4.08 -11.78
C GLU A 74 -26.19 -4.71 -10.94
N LYS A 75 -25.15 -3.96 -10.56
CA LYS A 75 -24.08 -4.44 -9.67
C LYS A 75 -24.65 -4.92 -8.33
N LEU A 76 -25.54 -4.14 -7.72
CA LEU A 76 -26.18 -4.52 -6.45
C LEU A 76 -27.09 -5.74 -6.60
N ALA A 77 -27.81 -5.87 -7.72
CA ALA A 77 -28.63 -7.04 -8.00
C ALA A 77 -27.76 -8.30 -8.13
N VAL A 78 -26.70 -8.24 -8.94
CA VAL A 78 -25.73 -9.34 -9.10
C VAL A 78 -25.11 -9.70 -7.74
N GLN A 79 -24.75 -8.72 -6.92
CA GLN A 79 -24.20 -8.99 -5.60
C GLN A 79 -25.21 -9.68 -4.67
N ARG A 80 -26.50 -9.31 -4.73
CA ARG A 80 -27.56 -10.02 -3.99
C ARG A 80 -27.74 -11.44 -4.49
N ASP A 81 -27.70 -11.65 -5.80
CA ASP A 81 -27.84 -12.97 -6.39
C ASP A 81 -26.66 -13.87 -6.02
N LEU A 82 -25.43 -13.36 -6.06
CA LEU A 82 -24.22 -14.06 -5.61
C LEU A 82 -24.30 -14.42 -4.13
N ASN A 83 -24.76 -13.49 -3.28
CA ASN A 83 -24.97 -13.79 -1.87
C ASN A 83 -26.05 -14.86 -1.65
N SER A 84 -27.18 -14.76 -2.37
CA SER A 84 -28.24 -15.77 -2.29
C SER A 84 -27.78 -17.15 -2.79
N LEU A 85 -26.97 -17.20 -3.83
CA LEU A 85 -26.34 -18.43 -4.31
C LEU A 85 -25.41 -19.00 -3.24
N ARG A 86 -24.53 -18.19 -2.65
CA ARG A 86 -23.67 -18.62 -1.53
C ARG A 86 -24.48 -19.18 -0.37
N ASP A 87 -25.56 -18.53 0.03
CA ASP A 87 -26.40 -18.99 1.14
C ASP A 87 -27.11 -20.32 0.81
N LYS A 88 -27.57 -20.51 -0.44
CA LYS A 88 -28.13 -21.79 -0.88
C LYS A 88 -27.10 -22.92 -0.88
N TYR A 89 -25.86 -22.64 -1.28
CA TYR A 89 -24.78 -23.62 -1.19
C TYR A 89 -24.47 -23.96 0.27
N ARG A 90 -24.45 -22.98 1.17
CA ARG A 90 -24.28 -23.21 2.62
C ARG A 90 -25.36 -24.10 3.23
N GLU A 91 -26.59 -24.01 2.76
CA GLU A 91 -27.70 -24.87 3.21
C GLU A 91 -27.60 -26.31 2.70
N GLN A 92 -26.87 -26.54 1.62
CA GLN A 92 -26.69 -27.87 0.99
C GLN A 92 -25.32 -28.50 1.31
N GLU A 93 -24.44 -27.79 2.03
CA GLU A 93 -23.12 -28.28 2.42
C GLU A 93 -23.21 -29.55 3.27
N THR A 94 -22.45 -30.56 2.88
CA THR A 94 -22.21 -31.76 3.70
C THR A 94 -21.34 -31.43 4.91
N GLU A 95 -21.38 -32.24 5.97
CA GLU A 95 -20.60 -31.97 7.19
C GLU A 95 -19.08 -31.83 6.92
N THR A 96 -18.57 -32.56 5.94
CA THR A 96 -17.18 -32.49 5.47
C THR A 96 -16.86 -31.18 4.76
N GLU A 97 -17.76 -30.67 3.92
CA GLU A 97 -17.58 -29.38 3.22
C GLU A 97 -17.66 -28.21 4.21
N LYS A 98 -18.57 -28.28 5.18
CA LYS A 98 -18.66 -27.31 6.26
C LYS A 98 -17.38 -27.26 7.10
N ALA A 99 -16.78 -28.42 7.38
CA ALA A 99 -15.52 -28.50 8.11
C ALA A 99 -14.35 -27.88 7.32
N VAL A 100 -14.29 -28.13 6.00
CA VAL A 100 -13.28 -27.50 5.12
C VAL A 100 -13.45 -25.99 5.09
N ARG A 101 -14.67 -25.48 4.90
CA ARG A 101 -14.95 -24.03 4.93
C ARG A 101 -14.60 -23.40 6.26
N GLU A 102 -14.93 -24.02 7.38
CA GLU A 102 -14.60 -23.48 8.70
C GLU A 102 -13.08 -23.47 8.95
N ALA A 103 -12.34 -24.43 8.38
CA ALA A 103 -10.88 -24.43 8.40
C ALA A 103 -10.30 -23.32 7.52
N GLU A 104 -10.85 -23.12 6.32
CA GLU A 104 -10.45 -22.04 5.39
C GLU A 104 -10.76 -20.65 5.98
N GLU A 105 -11.98 -20.42 6.47
CA GLU A 105 -12.38 -19.16 7.13
C GLU A 105 -11.48 -18.87 8.35
N ARG A 106 -11.06 -19.89 9.10
CA ARG A 106 -10.08 -19.72 10.19
C ARG A 106 -8.69 -19.35 9.70
N ALA A 107 -8.25 -19.93 8.58
CA ALA A 107 -6.96 -19.60 7.98
C ALA A 107 -6.96 -18.18 7.41
N GLU A 108 -8.01 -17.82 6.66
CA GLU A 108 -8.21 -16.49 6.11
C GLU A 108 -8.33 -15.43 7.20
N ALA A 109 -9.07 -15.69 8.28
CA ALA A 109 -9.23 -14.75 9.40
C ALA A 109 -7.90 -14.39 10.06
N ARG A 110 -6.90 -15.29 10.02
CA ARG A 110 -5.55 -15.02 10.56
C ARG A 110 -4.71 -14.22 9.57
N TYR A 111 -4.78 -14.53 8.28
CA TYR A 111 -3.92 -13.93 7.26
C TYR A 111 -4.44 -12.58 6.75
N LYS A 112 -5.75 -12.46 6.49
CA LYS A 112 -6.39 -11.25 5.94
C LYS A 112 -6.02 -9.96 6.67
N PRO A 113 -6.12 -9.84 8.01
CA PRO A 113 -5.75 -8.59 8.68
C PRO A 113 -4.26 -8.26 8.54
N ILE A 114 -3.39 -9.25 8.36
CA ILE A 114 -1.95 -9.03 8.17
C ILE A 114 -1.68 -8.54 6.75
N ALA A 115 -2.28 -9.18 5.74
CA ALA A 115 -2.15 -8.80 4.34
C ALA A 115 -2.66 -7.37 4.10
N VAL A 116 -3.87 -7.07 4.58
CA VAL A 116 -4.47 -5.73 4.45
C VAL A 116 -3.61 -4.67 5.11
N LYS A 117 -3.12 -4.92 6.34
CA LYS A 117 -2.22 -3.96 7.03
C LYS A 117 -0.93 -3.72 6.26
N LYS A 118 -0.35 -4.76 5.64
CA LYS A 118 0.87 -4.62 4.83
C LYS A 118 0.60 -3.83 3.55
N ALA A 119 -0.49 -4.11 2.84
CA ALA A 119 -0.87 -3.41 1.62
C ALA A 119 -1.14 -1.92 1.88
N VAL A 120 -1.90 -1.60 2.93
CA VAL A 120 -2.16 -0.22 3.35
C VAL A 120 -0.86 0.48 3.72
N ARG A 121 0.03 -0.17 4.48
CA ARG A 121 1.32 0.40 4.85
C ARG A 121 2.17 0.69 3.60
N ALA A 122 2.26 -0.25 2.66
CA ALA A 122 3.01 -0.07 1.43
C ALA A 122 2.47 1.10 0.60
N SER A 123 1.15 1.18 0.46
CA SER A 123 0.49 2.23 -0.31
C SER A 123 0.63 3.62 0.33
N LEU A 124 0.56 3.71 1.66
CA LEU A 124 0.83 4.98 2.38
C LEU A 124 2.26 5.47 2.16
N ILE A 125 3.22 4.54 2.10
CA ILE A 125 4.63 4.86 1.82
C ILE A 125 4.77 5.39 0.40
N GLN A 126 4.16 4.72 -0.59
CA GLN A 126 4.14 5.16 -1.98
C GLN A 126 3.48 6.54 -2.14
N ALA A 127 2.43 6.81 -1.38
CA ALA A 127 1.75 8.12 -1.34
C ALA A 127 2.57 9.24 -0.67
N GLY A 128 3.77 8.94 -0.15
CA GLY A 128 4.67 9.95 0.43
C GLY A 128 4.49 10.18 1.93
N ALA A 129 3.80 9.31 2.65
CA ALA A 129 3.56 9.47 4.09
C ALA A 129 4.84 9.57 4.95
N ILE A 130 5.97 9.04 4.47
CA ILE A 130 7.27 9.06 5.17
C ILE A 130 8.01 10.39 4.97
N ALA A 131 7.65 11.16 3.96
CA ALA A 131 8.57 12.10 3.35
C ALA A 131 8.95 13.32 4.22
N SER A 132 8.25 13.55 5.33
CA SER A 132 8.61 14.59 6.33
C SER A 132 9.33 14.07 7.58
N VAL A 133 9.66 12.77 7.65
CA VAL A 133 10.31 12.12 8.81
C VAL A 133 11.53 11.29 8.38
N GLU A 134 12.06 11.56 7.19
CA GLU A 134 13.16 10.81 6.60
C GLU A 134 14.38 10.76 7.54
N GLY A 135 14.85 9.54 7.85
CA GLY A 135 16.01 9.28 8.71
C GLY A 135 15.71 8.80 10.14
N ASP A 136 14.46 8.92 10.64
CA ASP A 136 14.08 8.44 11.98
C ASP A 136 13.03 7.32 11.87
N LYS A 137 13.49 6.07 12.06
CA LYS A 137 12.66 4.87 11.90
C LYS A 137 11.48 4.87 12.88
N GLU A 138 11.71 5.19 14.15
CA GLU A 138 10.67 5.15 15.18
C GLU A 138 9.55 6.16 14.90
N LYS A 139 9.93 7.39 14.51
CA LYS A 139 8.95 8.41 14.16
C LYS A 139 8.18 8.07 12.87
N THR A 140 8.85 7.42 11.91
CA THR A 140 8.24 6.95 10.67
C THR A 140 7.16 5.91 10.97
N GLU A 141 7.47 4.90 11.80
CA GLU A 141 6.50 3.87 12.17
C GLU A 141 5.34 4.42 13.00
N ALA A 142 5.62 5.32 13.95
CA ALA A 142 4.59 5.97 14.75
C ALA A 142 3.63 6.83 13.91
N ARG A 143 4.11 7.37 12.78
CA ARG A 143 3.29 8.13 11.83
C ARG A 143 2.45 7.20 10.96
N LEU A 144 3.05 6.17 10.37
CA LEU A 144 2.32 5.19 9.58
C LEU A 144 1.21 4.54 10.41
N THR A 145 1.49 4.18 11.66
CA THR A 145 0.49 3.62 12.59
C THR A 145 -0.66 4.59 12.86
N ARG A 146 -0.40 5.91 12.87
CA ARG A 146 -1.46 6.93 12.99
C ARG A 146 -2.29 7.04 11.72
N LEU A 147 -1.65 7.05 10.55
CA LEU A 147 -2.34 7.13 9.26
C LEU A 147 -3.22 5.92 8.98
N MET A 148 -2.74 4.73 9.34
CA MET A 148 -3.52 3.49 9.23
C MET A 148 -4.83 3.51 10.05
N LYS A 149 -4.97 4.37 11.06
CA LYS A 149 -6.22 4.51 11.83
C LYS A 149 -7.31 5.28 11.08
N PHE A 150 -6.95 6.05 10.06
CA PHE A 150 -7.90 6.77 9.22
C PHE A 150 -8.40 5.95 8.03
N VAL A 151 -7.72 4.85 7.72
CA VAL A 151 -8.10 3.92 6.66
C VAL A 151 -9.11 2.92 7.24
N ASP A 152 -10.25 2.75 6.58
CA ASP A 152 -11.24 1.77 6.99
C ASP A 152 -10.86 0.39 6.48
N ILE A 153 -10.11 -0.33 7.32
CA ILE A 153 -9.63 -1.69 7.05
C ILE A 153 -10.79 -2.68 6.84
N GLY A 154 -11.98 -2.40 7.40
CA GLY A 154 -13.13 -3.28 7.30
C GLY A 154 -13.80 -3.27 5.92
N GLU A 155 -13.66 -2.17 5.18
CA GLU A 155 -14.20 -2.01 3.82
C GLU A 155 -13.30 -2.66 2.76
N LEU A 156 -12.04 -2.94 3.09
CA LEU A 156 -11.06 -3.51 2.15
C LEU A 156 -11.29 -5.02 1.92
N SER A 157 -11.23 -5.43 0.66
CA SER A 157 -11.33 -6.84 0.25
C SER A 157 -10.04 -7.33 -0.39
N ILE A 158 -9.72 -8.61 -0.20
CA ILE A 158 -8.64 -9.29 -0.91
C ILE A 158 -9.28 -10.04 -2.08
N ASP A 159 -8.69 -9.93 -3.26
CA ASP A 159 -9.10 -10.71 -4.43
C ASP A 159 -8.45 -12.11 -4.48
N ASP A 160 -8.74 -12.86 -5.54
CA ASP A 160 -8.23 -14.22 -5.72
C ASP A 160 -6.72 -14.25 -5.97
N ASP A 161 -6.12 -13.14 -6.40
CA ASP A 161 -4.68 -12.97 -6.65
C ASP A 161 -3.92 -12.53 -5.37
N GLY A 162 -4.64 -12.25 -4.28
CA GLY A 162 -4.07 -11.78 -3.02
C GLY A 162 -3.82 -10.27 -2.97
N GLU A 163 -4.30 -9.51 -3.96
CA GLU A 163 -4.24 -8.05 -3.98
C GLU A 163 -5.38 -7.44 -3.16
N VAL A 164 -5.12 -6.29 -2.55
CA VAL A 164 -6.09 -5.61 -1.67
C VAL A 164 -6.78 -4.49 -2.43
N LEU A 165 -8.03 -4.71 -2.80
CA LEU A 165 -8.84 -3.75 -3.54
C LEU A 165 -9.31 -2.59 -2.65
N GLY A 166 -9.36 -1.38 -3.22
CA GLY A 166 -9.87 -0.17 -2.57
C GLY A 166 -8.85 0.59 -1.70
N VAL A 167 -7.63 0.07 -1.54
CA VAL A 167 -6.58 0.73 -0.75
C VAL A 167 -6.17 2.07 -1.38
N GLU A 168 -5.97 2.10 -2.70
CA GLU A 168 -5.58 3.31 -3.43
C GLU A 168 -6.65 4.40 -3.32
N GLU A 169 -7.92 4.04 -3.51
CA GLU A 169 -9.06 4.95 -3.45
C GLU A 169 -9.19 5.59 -2.05
N GLN A 170 -9.04 4.80 -0.98
CA GLN A 170 -9.07 5.33 0.38
C GLN A 170 -7.87 6.22 0.70
N ILE A 171 -6.68 5.90 0.19
CA ILE A 171 -5.48 6.72 0.41
C ILE A 171 -5.55 8.03 -0.38
N ASP A 172 -6.08 8.00 -1.60
CA ASP A 172 -6.31 9.20 -2.40
C ASP A 172 -7.36 10.11 -1.76
N ALA A 173 -8.43 9.54 -1.22
CA ALA A 173 -9.40 10.30 -0.40
C ALA A 173 -8.72 10.91 0.83
N LEU A 174 -7.91 10.13 1.56
CA LEU A 174 -7.17 10.60 2.73
C LEU A 174 -6.19 11.73 2.37
N ARG A 175 -5.57 11.67 1.19
CA ARG A 175 -4.67 12.69 0.66
C ARG A 175 -5.43 13.96 0.26
N ALA A 176 -6.63 13.83 -0.29
CA ALA A 176 -7.49 14.95 -0.62
C ALA A 176 -7.98 15.68 0.64
N ASP A 177 -8.34 14.93 1.68
CA ASP A 177 -8.86 15.49 2.94
C ASP A 177 -7.77 16.08 3.82
N TYR A 178 -6.57 15.48 3.83
CA TYR A 178 -5.46 15.85 4.70
C TYR A 178 -4.12 15.93 3.94
N PRO A 179 -3.97 16.86 2.98
CA PRO A 179 -2.76 16.97 2.17
C PRO A 179 -1.51 17.25 3.02
N GLU A 180 -1.65 17.92 4.17
CA GLU A 180 -0.55 18.18 5.11
C GLU A 180 0.08 16.92 5.71
N LEU A 181 -0.62 15.78 5.63
CA LEU A 181 -0.11 14.50 6.08
C LEU A 181 0.80 13.82 5.04
N PHE A 182 0.80 14.29 3.79
CA PHE A 182 1.56 13.71 2.69
C PHE A 182 2.58 14.68 2.08
N ASP A 183 2.34 15.99 2.19
CA ASP A 183 3.25 16.99 1.62
C ASP A 183 4.54 17.16 2.43
N THR A 184 5.64 17.19 1.69
CA THR A 184 7.01 17.45 2.17
C THR A 184 7.36 18.92 2.27
N ALA A 185 6.55 19.81 1.71
CA ALA A 185 6.90 21.21 1.61
C ALA A 185 7.21 21.75 3.02
N PRO A 186 8.47 22.07 3.33
CA PRO A 186 8.81 22.59 4.64
C PRO A 186 8.05 23.90 4.74
N LYS A 187 7.01 23.96 5.57
CA LYS A 187 6.38 25.22 5.95
C LYS A 187 7.52 26.06 6.49
N LYS A 188 8.03 26.99 5.67
CA LYS A 188 9.09 27.92 6.04
C LYS A 188 8.59 28.54 7.32
N ARG A 189 9.18 28.14 8.46
CA ARG A 189 8.77 28.62 9.77
C ARG A 189 8.83 30.13 9.65
N ALA A 190 7.67 30.78 9.76
CA ALA A 190 7.61 32.22 9.72
C ALA A 190 8.65 32.71 10.73
N VAL A 191 9.66 33.42 10.24
CA VAL A 191 10.71 33.97 11.08
C VAL A 191 9.96 34.83 12.08
N ARG A 192 9.85 34.34 13.32
CA ARG A 192 9.24 35.13 14.38
C ARG A 192 10.06 36.42 14.44
N PRO A 193 9.44 37.60 14.28
CA PRO A 193 10.17 38.84 14.45
C PRO A 193 10.71 38.85 15.87
N SER A 194 12.01 38.55 16.00
CA SER A 194 12.74 38.71 17.25
C SER A 194 12.89 40.20 17.45
N ILE A 195 11.98 40.77 18.24
CA ILE A 195 12.04 42.19 18.64
C ILE A 195 13.25 42.45 19.57
N ALA A 196 13.85 41.39 20.12
CA ALA A 196 15.07 41.49 20.89
C ALA A 196 16.31 41.48 19.96
N PRO A 197 17.26 42.43 20.13
CA PRO A 197 18.57 42.32 19.51
C PRO A 197 19.22 41.01 20.00
N LYS A 198 19.61 40.17 19.04
CA LYS A 198 20.34 38.94 19.32
C LYS A 198 21.63 39.34 20.05
N PRO A 199 21.91 38.80 21.26
CA PRO A 199 23.18 39.08 21.91
C PRO A 199 24.32 38.71 20.95
N PRO A 200 25.40 39.51 20.89
CA PRO A 200 26.54 39.19 20.05
C PRO A 200 26.97 37.76 20.37
N ALA A 201 27.13 36.94 19.34
CA ALA A 201 27.53 35.56 19.52
C ALA A 201 28.87 35.53 20.25
N ASP A 202 28.95 34.79 21.37
CA ASP A 202 30.22 34.55 22.04
C ASP A 202 31.21 33.99 21.02
N GLU A 203 32.36 34.66 20.91
CA GLU A 203 33.41 34.27 19.97
C GLU A 203 33.75 32.80 20.22
N LYS A 204 33.51 31.96 19.20
CA LYS A 204 33.82 30.54 19.29
C LYS A 204 35.30 30.41 19.70
N PRO A 205 35.63 29.58 20.69
CA PRO A 205 37.01 29.41 21.10
C PRO A 205 37.83 28.96 19.89
N LYS A 206 38.90 29.72 19.57
CA LYS A 206 39.77 29.47 18.42
C LYS A 206 40.07 27.98 18.31
N SER A 207 39.79 27.41 17.13
CA SER A 207 40.02 26.00 16.85
C SER A 207 41.50 25.66 17.00
N ALA A 208 41.83 24.40 17.31
CA ALA A 208 43.22 23.95 17.45
C ALA A 208 44.07 24.30 16.20
N ALA A 209 43.46 24.25 15.01
CA ALA A 209 44.09 24.64 13.76
C ALA A 209 44.41 26.16 13.69
N GLU A 210 43.50 27.02 14.16
CA GLU A 210 43.72 28.48 14.19
C GLU A 210 44.78 28.87 15.22
N ARG A 211 44.83 28.17 16.36
CA ARG A 211 45.89 28.38 17.36
C ARG A 211 47.27 28.03 16.81
N HIS A 212 47.35 26.94 16.04
CA HIS A 212 48.60 26.51 15.43
C HIS A 212 49.02 27.45 14.29
N ALA A 213 48.07 27.91 13.48
CA ALA A 213 48.33 28.86 12.40
C ALA A 213 48.79 30.24 12.92
N ALA A 214 48.17 30.77 13.98
CA ALA A 214 48.59 32.03 14.61
C ALA A 214 50.03 31.95 15.15
N LYS A 215 50.42 30.79 15.70
CA LYS A 215 51.78 30.54 16.19
C LYS A 215 52.81 30.47 15.07
N VAL A 216 52.44 29.98 13.89
CA VAL A 216 53.32 29.89 12.71
C VAL A 216 53.41 31.23 11.97
N LEU A 217 52.35 32.04 11.97
CA LEU A 217 52.29 33.35 11.30
C LEU A 217 52.83 34.51 12.15
N GLY A 218 53.34 34.26 13.36
CA GLY A 218 54.00 35.27 14.19
C GLY A 218 53.08 36.33 14.80
N ASN A 219 51.76 36.16 14.71
CA ASN A 219 50.77 37.06 15.28
C ASN A 219 50.29 36.48 16.63
N ALA A 220 51.14 36.58 17.66
CA ALA A 220 50.80 36.29 19.05
C ALA A 220 50.81 37.59 19.87
#